data_AF-A0A516GSE6-F1
#
_entry.id   AF-A0A516GSE6-F1
#
_cell.length_a   1.000
_cell.length_b   1.000
_cell.length_c   1.000
_cell.angle_alpha   90.00
_cell.angle_beta   90.00
_cell.angle_gamma   90.00
#
_symmetry.space_group_name_H-M   'P 1'
#
loop_
_entity.id
_entity.type
_entity.pdbx_description
1 polymer ?
#
loop_
_entity_poly.entity_id
_entity_poly.type
_entity_poly.pdbx_seq_one_letter_code
_entity_poly.pdbx_strand_id
1 'polypeptide(L)'
;MSTFLTGEQLEDKLTDIIWNAKRYVIIISPFIKLDDHVRSIFDKLKATHEIHLILVFGKNEGYKQKSFREDDFEYFKAFKNISYFIIKIFMLNIIVMNGKD
;
A
#
# COMPACT_ATOMS: atom_id res chain seq x y z
N MET A 1 -16.77 -9.12 -12.40
CA MET A 1 -17.02 -7.68 -12.17
C MET A 1 -16.15 -7.23 -11.01
N SER A 2 -15.51 -6.06 -11.10
CA SER A 2 -14.77 -5.47 -9.99
C SER A 2 -15.76 -4.85 -9.00
N THR A 3 -15.64 -5.19 -7.72
CA THR A 3 -16.39 -4.53 -6.64
C THR A 3 -15.65 -3.27 -6.22
N PHE A 4 -16.32 -2.12 -6.27
CA PHE A 4 -15.77 -0.88 -5.72
C PHE A 4 -16.09 -0.84 -4.23
N LEU A 5 -15.06 -0.75 -3.39
CA LEU A 5 -15.18 -0.71 -1.93
C LEU A 5 -14.87 0.71 -1.45
N THR A 6 -15.67 1.21 -0.51
CA THR A 6 -15.47 2.50 0.14
C THR A 6 -15.81 2.42 1.63
N GLY A 7 -15.30 3.37 2.42
CA GLY A 7 -15.59 3.47 3.85
C GLY A 7 -15.22 2.19 4.61
N GLU A 8 -16.11 1.77 5.52
CA GLU A 8 -15.94 0.58 6.37
C GLU A 8 -15.67 -0.69 5.56
N GLN A 9 -16.34 -0.89 4.43
CA GLN A 9 -16.13 -2.10 3.60
C GLN A 9 -14.72 -2.18 3.00
N LEU A 10 -14.11 -1.03 2.72
CA LEU A 10 -12.71 -0.98 2.29
C LEU A 10 -11.78 -1.26 3.47
N GLU A 11 -12.08 -0.71 4.65
CA GLU A 11 -11.30 -0.94 5.87
C GLU A 11 -11.27 -2.42 6.25
N ASP A 12 -12.44 -3.05 6.30
CA ASP A 12 -12.59 -4.46 6.65
C ASP A 12 -11.81 -5.31 5.67
N LYS A 13 -11.93 -5.01 4.37
CA LYS A 13 -11.25 -5.79 3.36
C LYS A 13 -9.73 -5.65 3.45
N LEU A 14 -9.22 -4.44 3.67
CA LEU A 14 -7.78 -4.21 3.85
C LEU A 14 -7.27 -4.86 5.13
N THR A 15 -8.03 -4.76 6.22
CA THR A 15 -7.71 -5.39 7.51
C THR A 15 -7.66 -6.91 7.35
N ASP A 16 -8.64 -7.51 6.68
CA ASP A 16 -8.65 -8.93 6.37
C ASP A 16 -7.44 -9.35 5.55
N ILE A 17 -7.07 -8.57 4.53
CA ILE A 17 -5.92 -8.91 3.70
C ILE A 17 -4.63 -8.85 4.52
N ILE A 18 -4.46 -7.81 5.34
CA ILE A 18 -3.28 -7.66 6.21
C ILE A 18 -3.24 -8.78 7.25
N TRP A 19 -4.36 -9.07 7.91
CA TRP A 19 -4.43 -10.08 8.96
C TRP A 19 -4.17 -11.50 8.44
N ASN A 20 -4.69 -11.80 7.24
CA ASN A 20 -4.47 -13.09 6.60
C ASN A 20 -3.14 -13.15 5.82
N ALA A 21 -2.39 -12.05 5.73
CA ALA A 21 -1.11 -12.04 5.02
C ALA A 21 -0.03 -12.78 5.80
N LYS A 22 0.54 -13.79 5.15
CA LYS A 22 1.55 -14.65 5.77
C LYS A 22 2.98 -14.15 5.62
N ARG A 23 3.30 -13.50 4.49
CA ARG A 23 4.69 -13.16 4.12
C ARG A 23 4.83 -11.83 3.41
N TYR A 24 3.93 -11.54 2.47
CA TYR A 24 4.01 -10.35 1.64
C TYR A 24 2.67 -9.65 1.55
N VAL A 25 2.69 -8.32 1.64
CA VAL A 25 1.60 -7.45 1.24
C VAL A 25 2.14 -6.57 0.11
N ILE A 26 1.54 -6.66 -1.07
CA ILE A 26 1.94 -5.87 -2.22
C ILE A 26 0.86 -4.82 -2.48
N ILE A 27 1.28 -3.56 -2.62
CA ILE A 27 0.39 -2.44 -2.90
C ILE A 27 0.87 -1.76 -4.17
N ILE A 28 0.00 -1.76 -5.16
CA ILE A 28 0.29 -1.18 -6.46
C ILE A 28 -0.66 0.00 -6.66
N SER A 29 -0.13 1.23 -6.73
CA SER A 29 -0.95 2.40 -7.02
C SER A 29 -0.16 3.47 -7.77
N PRO A 30 -0.71 4.11 -8.82
CA PRO A 30 -0.04 5.21 -9.52
C PRO A 30 0.18 6.42 -8.60
N PHE A 31 -0.70 6.61 -7.61
CA PHE A 31 -0.60 7.62 -6.56
C PHE A 31 -0.95 6.98 -5.21
N ILE A 32 -0.05 7.08 -4.25
CA ILE A 32 -0.36 6.68 -2.88
C ILE A 32 -0.52 7.97 -2.08
N LYS A 33 -1.72 8.16 -1.53
CA LYS A 33 -2.03 9.25 -0.61
C LYS A 33 -2.61 8.59 0.63
N LEU A 34 -1.96 8.81 1.76
CA LEU A 34 -2.43 8.27 3.03
C LEU A 34 -3.29 9.34 3.72
N ASP A 35 -4.59 9.10 3.81
CA ASP A 35 -5.42 9.78 4.80
C ASP A 35 -5.35 9.06 6.16
N ASP A 36 -5.91 9.66 7.19
CA ASP A 36 -5.86 9.13 8.56
C ASP A 36 -6.48 7.72 8.66
N HIS A 37 -7.49 7.45 7.84
CA HIS A 37 -8.15 6.15 7.77
C HIS A 37 -7.19 5.07 7.25
N VAL A 38 -6.56 5.32 6.10
CA VAL A 38 -5.60 4.40 5.51
C VAL A 38 -4.36 4.24 6.40
N ARG A 39 -3.88 5.30 7.05
CA ARG A 39 -2.77 5.22 8.03
C ARG A 39 -3.07 4.27 9.17
N SER A 40 -4.28 4.33 9.75
CA SER A 40 -4.67 3.45 10.86
C SER A 40 -4.59 1.96 10.50
N ILE A 41 -4.87 1.62 9.24
CA ILE A 41 -4.79 0.26 8.71
C ILE A 41 -3.32 -0.17 8.58
N PHE A 42 -2.47 0.71 8.05
CA PHE A 42 -1.04 0.47 7.92
C PHE A 42 -0.31 0.40 9.26
N ASP A 43 -0.79 1.07 10.30
CA ASP A 43 -0.23 0.97 11.65
C ASP A 43 -0.41 -0.44 12.22
N LYS A 44 -1.54 -1.10 11.91
CA LYS A 44 -1.74 -2.53 12.24
C LYS A 44 -0.71 -3.40 11.52
N LEU A 45 -0.45 -3.15 10.24
CA LEU A 45 0.57 -3.86 9.45
C LEU A 45 1.99 -3.62 10.01
N LYS A 46 2.29 -2.38 10.42
CA LYS A 46 3.60 -2.00 10.99
C LYS A 46 3.91 -2.76 12.28
N ALA A 47 2.89 -3.14 13.05
CA ALA A 47 3.04 -3.98 14.24
C ALA A 47 3.42 -5.43 13.89
N THR A 48 3.07 -5.91 12.70
CA THR A 48 3.28 -7.29 12.25
C THR A 48 4.66 -7.44 11.58
N HIS A 49 5.67 -7.74 12.40
CA HIS A 49 7.09 -7.74 11.97
C HIS A 49 7.45 -8.81 10.94
N GLU A 50 6.64 -9.83 10.76
CA GLU A 50 6.89 -10.96 9.85
C GLU A 50 6.44 -10.69 8.40
N ILE A 51 5.66 -9.63 8.19
CA ILE A 51 5.13 -9.27 6.87
C ILE A 51 6.08 -8.30 6.17
N HIS A 52 6.43 -8.61 4.93
CA HIS A 52 7.20 -7.74 4.06
C HIS A 52 6.27 -6.91 3.16
N LEU A 53 6.29 -5.59 3.33
CA LEU A 53 5.48 -4.66 2.54
C LEU A 53 6.21 -4.30 1.24
N ILE A 54 5.55 -4.47 0.11
CA ILE A 54 6.06 -4.08 -1.20
C ILE A 54 5.19 -2.95 -1.74
N LEU A 55 5.77 -1.76 -1.87
CA LEU A 55 5.10 -0.60 -2.48
C LEU A 55 5.55 -0.46 -3.92
N VAL A 56 4.60 -0.51 -4.85
CA VAL A 56 4.81 -0.30 -6.27
C VAL A 56 4.05 0.94 -6.71
N PHE A 57 4.75 1.97 -7.18
CA PHE A 57 4.13 3.25 -7.53
C PHE A 57 4.67 3.86 -8.82
N GLY A 58 3.84 4.72 -9.43
CA GLY A 58 4.09 5.32 -10.73
C GLY A 58 5.17 6.41 -10.70
N LYS A 59 6.15 6.34 -11.61
CA LYS A 59 7.08 7.44 -11.86
C LYS A 59 6.36 8.55 -12.63
N ASN A 60 6.05 9.66 -11.99
CA ASN A 60 5.73 10.89 -12.72
C ASN A 60 7.03 11.56 -13.17
N GLU A 61 7.35 11.45 -14.46
CA GLU A 61 8.61 11.98 -15.03
C GLU A 61 8.74 13.52 -14.97
N GLY A 62 7.70 14.25 -14.56
CA GLY A 62 7.75 15.70 -14.33
C GLY A 62 7.76 16.17 -12.86
N TYR A 63 7.38 15.32 -11.90
CA TYR A 63 7.19 15.73 -10.50
C TYR A 63 7.41 14.56 -9.54
N LYS A 64 8.67 14.29 -9.18
CA LYS A 64 9.03 13.29 -8.14
C LYS A 64 8.29 13.50 -6.81
N GLN A 65 7.91 14.75 -6.52
CA GLN A 65 7.22 15.22 -5.31
C GLN A 65 5.69 15.02 -5.32
N LYS A 66 5.07 14.58 -6.43
CA LYS A 66 3.59 14.50 -6.54
C LYS A 66 3.03 13.09 -6.37
N SER A 67 3.67 12.04 -6.88
CA SER A 67 3.13 10.67 -6.79
C SER A 67 3.13 10.10 -5.36
N PHE A 68 4.01 10.63 -4.52
CA PHE A 68 4.18 10.23 -3.13
C PHE A 68 4.62 11.46 -2.34
N ARG A 69 3.78 11.91 -1.39
CA ARG A 69 4.14 13.06 -0.55
C ARG A 69 5.35 12.69 0.31
N GLU A 70 6.21 13.66 0.59
CA GLU A 70 7.37 13.45 1.46
C GLU A 70 6.95 12.91 2.84
N ASP A 71 5.88 13.45 3.42
CA ASP A 71 5.30 12.98 4.69
C ASP A 71 4.85 11.51 4.65
N ASP A 72 4.30 11.06 3.50
CA ASP A 72 3.87 9.68 3.31
C ASP A 72 5.09 8.76 3.11
N PHE A 73 6.12 9.24 2.40
CA PHE A 73 7.38 8.50 2.24
C PHE A 73 8.08 8.29 3.59
N GLU A 74 8.17 9.33 4.43
CA GLU A 74 8.74 9.23 5.78
C GLU A 74 7.94 8.27 6.67
N TYR A 75 6.60 8.27 6.58
CA TYR A 75 5.77 7.31 7.29
C TYR A 75 6.14 5.86 6.93
N PHE A 76 6.29 5.57 5.63
CA PHE A 76 6.62 4.22 5.17
C PHE A 76 8.05 3.79 5.48
N LYS A 77 9.01 4.73 5.62
CA LYS A 77 10.38 4.41 6.07
C LYS A 77 10.42 3.80 7.47
N ALA A 78 9.39 4.04 8.28
CA ALA A 78 9.32 3.48 9.63
C ALA A 78 8.97 1.98 9.67
N PHE A 79 8.66 1.36 8.52
CA PHE A 79 8.46 -0.08 8.41
C PHE A 79 9.81 -0.79 8.36
N LYS A 80 9.99 -1.83 9.20
CA LYS A 80 11.25 -2.61 9.22
C LYS A 80 11.47 -3.41 7.93
N ASN A 81 10.41 -4.02 7.41
CA ASN A 81 10.46 -4.90 6.24
C ASN A 81 9.65 -4.29 5.10
N ILE A 82 10.28 -3.40 4.34
CA ILE A 82 9.65 -2.71 3.22
C ILE A 82 10.55 -2.67 1.99
N SER A 83 9.94 -2.72 0.81
CA SER A 83 10.62 -2.51 -0.48
C SER A 83 9.80 -1.59 -1.38
N TYR A 84 10.50 -0.78 -2.17
CA TYR A 84 9.92 0.21 -3.05
C TYR A 84 10.27 -0.12 -4.51
N PHE A 85 9.26 -0.19 -5.38
CA PHE A 85 9.42 -0.36 -6.82
C PHE A 85 8.74 0.78 -7.56
N ILE A 86 9.43 1.28 -8.58
CA ILE A 86 8.94 2.39 -9.40
C ILE A 86 8.64 1.85 -10.79
N ILE A 87 7.40 2.03 -11.26
CA ILE A 87 6.94 1.59 -12.59
C ILE A 87 6.50 2.77 -13.47
N LYS A 88 6.59 2.62 -14.79
CA LYS A 88 6.20 3.66 -15.78
C LYS A 88 4.74 3.49 -16.29
N ILE A 89 3.86 2.88 -15.49
CA ILE A 89 2.47 2.59 -15.88
C ILE A 89 1.51 3.59 -15.25
N PHE A 90 0.65 4.19 -16.08
CA PHE A 90 -0.30 5.26 -15.72
C PHE A 90 -1.69 4.77 -15.27
N MET A 91 -1.97 3.46 -15.33
CA MET A 91 -3.25 2.88 -14.92
C MET A 91 -3.01 1.56 -14.20
N LEU A 92 -3.22 1.54 -12.87
CA LEU A 92 -3.58 0.31 -12.19
C LEU A 92 -4.36 0.62 -10.90
N ASN A 93 -5.45 -0.11 -10.71
CA ASN A 93 -6.22 -0.14 -9.47
C ASN A 93 -5.38 -0.77 -8.35
N ILE A 94 -5.68 -0.43 -7.09
CA ILE A 94 -5.05 -1.06 -5.92
C ILE A 94 -5.30 -2.56 -5.99
N ILE A 95 -4.26 -3.33 -6.31
CA ILE A 95 -4.29 -4.80 -6.20
C ILE A 95 -3.52 -5.14 -4.94
N VAL A 96 -4.24 -5.63 -3.93
CA VAL A 96 -3.61 -6.24 -2.76
C VAL A 96 -3.58 -7.74 -2.99
N MET A 97 -2.39 -8.27 -3.27
CA MET A 97 -2.18 -9.70 -3.47
C MET A 97 -1.70 -10.33 -2.17
N ASN A 98 -2.37 -11.42 -1.78
CA ASN A 98 -1.94 -12.24 -0.66
C ASN A 98 -1.21 -13.46 -1.24
N GLY A 99 0.11 -13.54 -1.00
CA GLY A 99 0.90 -14.68 -1.48
C GLY A 99 0.47 -15.96 -0.78
N LYS A 100 -0.20 -16.86 -1.50
CA LYS A 100 -0.32 -18.26 -1.10
C LYS A 100 0.80 -19.05 -1.77
N ASP A 101 1.32 -20.03 -1.04
CA ASP A 101 2.33 -20.99 -1.48
C ASP A 101 1.97 -21.63 -2.84
#